data_AF-S4P372-F1
#
_entry.id   AF-S4P372-F1
#
_cell.length_a   1.000
_cell.length_b   1.000
_cell.length_c   1.000
_cell.angle_alpha   90.00
_cell.angle_beta   90.00
_cell.angle_gamma   90.00
#
_symmetry.space_group_name_H-M   'P 1'
#
loop_
_entity.id
_entity.type
_entity.pdbx_description
1 polymer ?
#
loop_
_entity_poly.entity_id
_entity_poly.type
_entity_poly.pdbx_seq_one_letter_code
_entity_poly.pdbx_strand_id
1 'polypeptide(L)'
;MKIAALTAGERSQWAHVRQTMFQRGHNRTSLHCIERAAFHVSLDDSEYGFDDQDVTRLDNYGHVLLHGKGYDRWFDKSFNLCFSTDGSVGFNTEHTWADAPVMGHLWEYVIWSELEYGYDEAGNARGIVAAPPPPPVRLAWDLSEP
;
A
#
# COMPACT_ATOMS: atom_id res chain seq x y z
N MET A 1 -8.78 -5.59 14.89
CA MET A 1 -9.72 -6.01 13.82
C MET A 1 -9.16 -5.61 12.46
N LYS A 2 -9.41 -6.40 11.42
CA LYS A 2 -8.75 -6.38 10.11
C LYS A 2 -9.65 -5.74 9.04
N ILE A 3 -9.86 -4.42 9.12
CA ILE A 3 -10.88 -3.71 8.31
C ILE A 3 -10.60 -3.84 6.80
N ALA A 4 -9.34 -3.76 6.39
CA ALA A 4 -8.99 -3.82 4.98
C ALA A 4 -9.35 -5.16 4.32
N ALA A 5 -9.55 -6.23 5.10
CA ALA A 5 -10.06 -7.52 4.62
C ALA A 5 -11.41 -7.40 3.91
N LEU A 6 -12.23 -6.40 4.28
CA LEU A 6 -13.50 -6.15 3.63
C LEU A 6 -13.33 -5.82 2.15
N THR A 7 -12.21 -5.20 1.77
CA THR A 7 -11.90 -4.87 0.36
C THR A 7 -11.48 -6.10 -0.47
N ALA A 8 -11.10 -7.20 0.20
CA ALA A 8 -10.81 -8.49 -0.44
C ALA A 8 -12.06 -9.37 -0.63
N GLY A 9 -13.17 -8.99 0.01
CA GLY A 9 -14.42 -9.75 -0.02
C GLY A 9 -15.22 -9.57 -1.30
N GLU A 10 -16.39 -10.21 -1.35
CA GLU A 10 -17.32 -10.08 -2.46
C GLU A 10 -17.82 -8.63 -2.60
N ARG A 11 -17.87 -8.12 -3.84
CA ARG A 11 -18.09 -6.69 -4.11
C ARG A 11 -19.44 -6.18 -3.62
N SER A 12 -20.50 -6.98 -3.71
CA SER A 12 -21.85 -6.63 -3.25
C SER A 12 -21.92 -6.56 -1.72
N GLN A 13 -21.30 -7.51 -1.03
CA GLN A 13 -21.16 -7.50 0.44
C GLN A 13 -20.36 -6.30 0.90
N TRP A 14 -19.21 -6.03 0.27
CA TRP A 14 -18.41 -4.87 0.60
C TRP A 14 -19.17 -3.56 0.37
N ALA A 15 -19.87 -3.43 -0.76
CA ALA A 15 -20.70 -2.26 -1.06
C ALA A 15 -21.80 -2.05 0.01
N HIS A 16 -22.47 -3.12 0.43
CA HIS A 16 -23.47 -3.07 1.48
C HIS A 16 -22.87 -2.60 2.82
N VAL A 17 -21.79 -3.23 3.28
CA VAL A 17 -21.08 -2.87 4.52
C VAL A 17 -20.59 -1.43 4.47
N ARG A 18 -20.03 -0.99 3.34
CA ARG A 18 -19.57 0.38 3.13
C ARG A 18 -20.72 1.38 3.28
N GLN A 19 -21.91 1.07 2.76
CA GLN A 19 -23.08 1.94 2.86
C GLN A 19 -23.66 2.01 4.28
N THR A 20 -23.69 0.89 5.00
CA THR A 20 -24.32 0.81 6.32
C THR A 20 -23.41 1.27 7.45
N MET A 21 -22.12 0.94 7.40
CA MET A 21 -21.18 1.16 8.52
C MET A 21 -20.16 2.28 8.26
N PHE A 22 -19.85 2.61 7.00
CA PHE A 22 -18.75 3.53 6.66
C PHE A 22 -19.21 4.89 6.12
N GLN A 23 -20.51 5.19 6.15
CA GLN A 23 -21.06 6.46 5.66
C GLN A 23 -21.25 7.54 6.75
N ARG A 24 -20.84 7.30 8.00
CA ARG A 24 -21.03 8.24 9.12
C ARG A 24 -19.83 8.30 10.05
N GLY A 25 -19.77 9.35 10.87
CA GLY A 25 -18.82 9.50 11.98
C GLY A 25 -17.35 9.34 11.59
N HIS A 26 -16.57 8.74 12.51
CA HIS A 26 -15.14 8.47 12.32
C HIS A 26 -14.85 7.56 11.12
N ASN A 27 -15.72 6.57 10.85
CA ASN A 27 -15.53 5.66 9.73
C ASN A 27 -15.54 6.37 8.38
N ARG A 28 -16.48 7.31 8.17
CA ARG A 28 -16.53 8.09 6.94
C ARG A 28 -15.29 8.94 6.76
N THR A 29 -14.85 9.63 7.81
CA THR A 29 -13.65 10.48 7.74
C THR A 29 -12.41 9.64 7.42
N SER A 30 -12.22 8.50 8.10
CA SER A 30 -11.08 7.61 7.87
C SER A 30 -11.10 6.99 6.47
N LEU A 31 -12.26 6.50 6.02
CA LEU A 31 -12.41 5.96 4.67
C LEU A 31 -12.13 7.03 3.61
N HIS A 32 -12.64 8.25 3.82
CA HIS A 32 -12.40 9.38 2.92
C HIS A 32 -10.91 9.73 2.83
N CYS A 33 -10.17 9.67 3.94
CA CYS A 33 -8.72 9.87 3.94
C CYS A 33 -8.01 8.81 3.08
N ILE A 34 -8.39 7.53 3.18
CA ILE A 34 -7.81 6.46 2.37
C ILE A 34 -8.12 6.65 0.89
N GLU A 35 -9.39 6.94 0.55
CA GLU A 35 -9.84 7.16 -0.82
C GLU A 35 -9.09 8.34 -1.47
N ARG A 36 -8.84 9.41 -0.72
CA ARG A 36 -8.13 10.61 -1.20
C ARG A 36 -6.61 10.57 -1.15
N ALA A 37 -6.00 9.62 -0.43
CA ALA A 37 -4.54 9.48 -0.40
C ALA A 37 -3.98 9.34 -1.83
N ALA A 38 -2.72 9.71 -2.07
CA ALA A 38 -2.12 9.51 -3.39
C ALA A 38 -2.02 8.02 -3.74
N PHE A 39 -1.54 7.23 -2.78
CA PHE A 39 -1.39 5.77 -2.86
C PHE A 39 -1.38 5.19 -1.45
N HIS A 40 -1.37 3.86 -1.34
CA HIS A 40 -1.25 3.16 -0.06
C HIS A 40 0.13 2.52 0.08
N VAL A 41 0.69 2.54 1.30
CA VAL A 41 1.96 1.88 1.62
C VAL A 41 1.67 0.78 2.64
N SER A 42 2.07 -0.43 2.32
CA SER A 42 2.00 -1.61 3.18
C SER A 42 3.41 -1.95 3.65
N LEU A 43 3.62 -1.90 4.97
CA LEU A 43 4.86 -2.30 5.61
C LEU A 43 4.66 -3.71 6.14
N ASP A 44 5.20 -4.69 5.40
CA ASP A 44 5.07 -6.09 5.75
C ASP A 44 6.11 -6.48 6.81
N ASP A 45 5.81 -7.55 7.55
CA ASP A 45 6.61 -8.06 8.67
C ASP A 45 7.42 -9.33 8.28
N SER A 46 7.58 -9.57 6.98
CA SER A 46 8.27 -10.75 6.43
C SER A 46 9.20 -10.36 5.30
N GLU A 47 10.25 -11.15 5.13
CA GLU A 47 11.16 -11.08 3.98
C GLU A 47 10.55 -11.81 2.78
N TYR A 48 10.68 -11.21 1.61
CA TYR A 48 10.35 -11.81 0.33
C TYR A 48 11.19 -11.12 -0.74
N GLY A 49 11.35 -11.74 -1.89
CA GLY A 49 12.14 -11.17 -2.97
C GLY A 49 12.64 -12.24 -3.92
N PHE A 50 13.47 -11.82 -4.86
CA PHE A 50 14.11 -12.74 -5.79
C PHE A 50 15.43 -13.26 -5.22
N ASP A 51 15.70 -14.55 -5.42
CA ASP A 51 16.97 -15.19 -5.09
C ASP A 51 17.32 -16.19 -6.20
N ASP A 52 18.50 -16.01 -6.81
CA ASP A 52 19.00 -16.89 -7.88
C ASP A 52 19.21 -18.34 -7.41
N GLN A 53 19.44 -18.56 -6.11
CA GLN A 53 19.68 -19.88 -5.55
C GLN A 53 18.39 -20.59 -5.11
N ASP A 54 17.28 -19.86 -4.98
CA ASP A 54 15.99 -20.40 -4.54
C ASP A 54 14.83 -19.74 -5.30
N VAL A 55 14.45 -20.37 -6.42
CA VAL A 55 13.35 -19.92 -7.28
C VAL A 55 12.00 -19.88 -6.55
N THR A 56 11.82 -20.67 -5.48
CA THR A 56 10.56 -20.67 -4.71
C THR A 56 10.29 -19.34 -4.02
N ARG A 57 11.34 -18.53 -3.78
CA ARG A 57 11.21 -17.17 -3.26
C ARG A 57 10.49 -16.24 -4.24
N LEU A 58 10.66 -16.44 -5.55
CA LEU A 58 9.94 -15.67 -6.56
C LEU A 58 8.44 -16.00 -6.57
N ASP A 59 8.08 -17.28 -6.45
CA ASP A 59 6.68 -17.69 -6.34
C ASP A 59 6.03 -17.07 -5.10
N ASN A 60 6.70 -17.19 -3.93
CA ASN A 60 6.25 -16.56 -2.70
C ASN A 60 6.11 -15.04 -2.86
N TYR A 61 7.07 -14.40 -3.52
CA TYR A 61 7.02 -12.97 -3.76
C TYR A 61 5.79 -12.57 -4.60
N GLY A 62 5.49 -13.32 -5.67
CA GLY A 62 4.27 -13.15 -6.46
C GLY A 62 3.00 -13.29 -5.62
N HIS A 63 2.92 -14.30 -4.75
CA HIS A 63 1.78 -14.50 -3.83
C HIS A 63 1.58 -13.32 -2.88
N VAL A 64 2.66 -12.83 -2.27
CA VAL A 64 2.62 -11.69 -1.33
C VAL A 64 2.16 -10.41 -2.03
N LEU A 65 2.60 -10.16 -3.27
CA LEU A 65 2.16 -9.00 -4.05
C LEU A 65 0.72 -9.15 -4.55
N LEU A 66 0.27 -10.37 -4.83
CA LEU A 66 -1.08 -10.61 -5.33
C LEU A 66 -2.15 -10.39 -4.26
N HIS A 67 -1.96 -10.93 -3.06
CA HIS A 67 -3.00 -10.90 -2.02
C HIS A 67 -2.51 -10.59 -0.60
N GLY A 68 -1.20 -10.53 -0.35
CA GLY A 68 -0.65 -10.35 1.00
C GLY A 68 -1.24 -11.36 1.98
N LYS A 69 -1.66 -10.91 3.15
CA LYS A 69 -2.37 -11.72 4.14
C LYS A 69 -3.90 -11.64 4.01
N GLY A 70 -4.40 -10.94 3.00
CA GLY A 70 -5.83 -10.72 2.76
C GLY A 70 -6.46 -9.67 3.69
N TYR A 71 -5.67 -8.90 4.44
CA TYR A 71 -6.16 -7.87 5.36
C TYR A 71 -5.21 -6.69 5.59
N ASP A 72 -4.06 -6.74 4.95
CA ASP A 72 -2.94 -5.81 5.03
C ASP A 72 -2.77 -5.02 3.73
N ARG A 73 -3.76 -5.09 2.83
CA ARG A 73 -3.87 -4.34 1.59
C ARG A 73 -5.21 -3.62 1.54
N TRP A 74 -5.24 -2.45 0.94
CA TRP A 74 -6.50 -1.80 0.58
C TRP A 74 -6.75 -2.01 -0.92
N PHE A 75 -7.47 -3.07 -1.27
CA PHE A 75 -7.62 -3.53 -2.67
C PHE A 75 -8.43 -2.56 -3.54
N ASP A 76 -9.19 -1.65 -2.94
CA ASP A 76 -9.88 -0.56 -3.67
C ASP A 76 -8.98 0.62 -4.02
N LYS A 77 -7.73 0.66 -3.51
CA LYS A 77 -6.80 1.73 -3.85
C LYS A 77 -6.22 1.45 -5.22
N SER A 78 -6.06 2.51 -6.04
CA SER A 78 -5.37 2.47 -7.34
C SER A 78 -4.14 1.56 -7.32
N PHE A 79 -3.25 1.74 -6.34
CA PHE A 79 -2.20 0.79 -6.06
C PHE A 79 -1.74 0.86 -4.59
N ASN A 80 -1.19 -0.26 -4.13
CA ASN A 80 -0.50 -0.44 -2.85
C ASN A 80 0.99 -0.71 -3.15
N LEU A 81 1.88 0.06 -2.53
CA LEU A 81 3.33 -0.22 -2.47
C LEU A 81 3.58 -1.14 -1.27
N CYS A 82 4.21 -2.29 -1.48
CA CYS A 82 4.44 -3.30 -0.44
C CYS A 82 5.93 -3.45 -0.19
N PHE A 83 6.37 -3.14 1.03
CA PHE A 83 7.78 -3.23 1.45
C PHE A 83 7.95 -4.39 2.43
N SER A 84 8.92 -5.25 2.17
CA SER A 84 9.37 -6.29 3.09
C SER A 84 10.33 -5.72 4.14
N THR A 85 10.68 -6.54 5.13
CA THR A 85 11.65 -6.18 6.17
C THR A 85 13.10 -6.10 5.67
N ASP A 86 13.43 -6.76 4.55
CA ASP A 86 14.74 -6.72 3.89
C ASP A 86 14.85 -5.66 2.78
N GLY A 87 13.81 -4.84 2.59
CA GLY A 87 13.82 -3.73 1.64
C GLY A 87 13.36 -4.08 0.22
N SER A 88 12.99 -5.33 -0.04
CA SER A 88 12.30 -5.70 -1.29
C SER A 88 10.94 -5.00 -1.39
N VAL A 89 10.61 -4.59 -2.62
CA VAL A 89 9.46 -3.72 -2.87
C VAL A 89 8.74 -4.11 -4.15
N GLY A 90 7.41 -4.17 -4.08
CA GLY A 90 6.56 -4.41 -5.22
C GLY A 90 5.18 -3.79 -5.07
N PHE A 91 4.28 -4.13 -6.00
CA PHE A 91 2.98 -3.45 -6.13
C PHE A 91 1.82 -4.43 -6.14
N ASN A 92 0.70 -4.00 -5.57
CA ASN A 92 -0.62 -4.53 -5.83
C ASN A 92 -1.46 -3.42 -6.49
N THR A 93 -2.01 -3.64 -7.68
CA THR A 93 -2.68 -2.59 -8.46
C THR A 93 -4.13 -2.98 -8.75
N GLU A 94 -5.05 -2.04 -8.58
CA GLU A 94 -6.44 -2.19 -8.98
C GLU A 94 -6.55 -1.96 -10.49
N HIS A 95 -7.05 -2.97 -11.21
CA HIS A 95 -6.93 -3.01 -12.67
C HIS A 95 -7.91 -2.08 -13.39
N THR A 96 -9.03 -1.68 -12.77
CA THR A 96 -9.98 -0.73 -13.37
C THR A 96 -9.35 0.67 -13.50
N TRP A 97 -8.36 0.99 -12.68
CA TRP A 97 -7.68 2.28 -12.69
C TRP A 97 -6.67 2.44 -13.82
N ALA A 98 -5.84 1.42 -14.08
CA ALA A 98 -4.77 1.49 -15.07
C ALA A 98 -4.30 0.12 -15.57
N ASP A 99 -3.70 0.11 -16.78
CA ASP A 99 -2.98 -1.03 -17.30
C ASP A 99 -1.51 -1.06 -16.81
N ALA A 100 -0.89 -2.23 -16.88
CA ALA A 100 0.47 -2.48 -16.39
C ALA A 100 1.55 -1.46 -16.85
N PRO A 101 1.57 -0.93 -18.09
CA PRO A 101 2.58 0.03 -18.51
C PRO A 101 2.62 1.32 -17.68
N VAL A 102 1.48 1.73 -17.09
CA VAL A 102 1.43 2.91 -16.22
C VAL A 102 2.28 2.69 -14.96
N MET A 103 2.17 1.51 -14.35
CA MET A 103 2.96 1.14 -13.19
C MET A 103 4.44 0.93 -13.54
N GLY A 104 4.72 0.36 -14.72
CA GLY A 104 6.08 0.23 -15.25
C GLY A 104 6.79 1.58 -15.35
N HIS A 105 6.16 2.56 -16.02
CA HIS A 105 6.73 3.90 -16.15
C HIS A 105 6.87 4.64 -14.83
N LEU A 106 5.92 4.48 -13.90
CA LEU A 106 6.07 5.03 -12.56
C LEU A 106 7.34 4.49 -11.89
N TRP A 107 7.58 3.19 -11.97
CA TRP A 107 8.73 2.56 -11.33
C TRP A 107 10.06 2.94 -11.98
N GLU A 108 10.10 2.99 -13.31
CA GLU A 108 11.26 3.51 -14.06
C GLU A 108 11.61 4.93 -13.62
N TYR A 109 10.61 5.80 -13.49
CA TYR A 109 10.81 7.17 -13.04
C TYR A 109 11.35 7.26 -11.62
N VAL A 110 10.83 6.44 -10.69
CA VAL A 110 11.32 6.39 -9.30
C VAL A 110 12.78 5.95 -9.28
N ILE A 111 13.13 4.83 -9.93
CA ILE A 111 14.52 4.34 -9.98
C ILE A 111 15.46 5.40 -10.60
N TRP A 112 15.04 6.02 -11.70
CA TRP A 112 15.82 7.08 -12.34
C TRP A 112 16.07 8.26 -11.39
N SER A 113 15.01 8.74 -10.73
CA SER A 113 15.09 9.86 -9.81
C SER A 113 16.01 9.57 -8.61
N GLU A 114 15.94 8.35 -8.07
CA GLU A 114 16.79 7.90 -6.99
C GLU A 114 18.29 7.93 -7.36
N LEU A 115 18.62 7.54 -8.59
CA LEU A 115 19.99 7.60 -9.11
C LEU A 115 20.48 9.05 -9.34
N GLU A 116 19.57 9.97 -9.67
CA GLU A 116 19.88 11.38 -9.92
C GLU A 116 20.08 12.18 -8.62
N TYR A 117 19.16 12.07 -7.67
CA TYR A 117 19.24 12.80 -6.39
C TYR A 117 20.31 12.21 -5.47
N GLY A 118 20.35 10.88 -5.36
CA GLY A 118 21.31 10.13 -4.57
C GLY A 118 21.28 10.40 -3.05
N TYR A 119 22.19 9.71 -2.36
CA TYR A 119 22.30 9.70 -0.91
C TYR A 119 23.68 10.18 -0.45
N ASP A 120 23.78 10.67 0.78
CA ASP A 120 25.07 10.97 1.42
C ASP A 120 25.78 9.68 1.90
N GLU A 121 27.00 9.81 2.43
CA GLU A 121 27.78 8.65 2.93
C GLU A 121 27.12 7.93 4.11
N ALA A 122 26.17 8.58 4.80
CA ALA A 122 25.40 8.01 5.89
C ALA A 122 24.07 7.39 5.43
N GLY A 123 23.77 7.44 4.13
CA GLY A 123 22.53 6.91 3.55
C GLY A 123 21.32 7.83 3.65
N ASN A 124 21.51 9.12 3.97
CA ASN A 124 20.40 10.09 4.01
C ASN A 124 20.17 10.70 2.63
N ALA A 125 18.90 11.00 2.32
CA ALA A 125 18.54 11.73 1.10
C ALA A 125 19.21 13.11 1.10
N ARG A 126 19.83 13.46 -0.03
CA ARG A 126 20.49 14.77 -0.17
C ARG A 126 19.44 15.88 -0.26
N GLY A 127 19.68 17.00 0.42
CA GLY A 127 18.82 18.17 0.36
C GLY A 127 18.86 19.02 1.63
N ILE A 128 18.08 20.10 1.65
CA ILE A 128 17.94 20.97 2.82
C ILE A 128 16.53 20.74 3.39
N VAL A 129 16.47 20.33 4.66
CA VAL A 129 15.20 20.20 5.37
C VAL A 129 14.64 21.59 5.65
N ALA A 130 13.65 22.02 4.86
CA ALA A 130 13.04 23.34 5.00
C ALA A 130 12.12 23.41 6.23
N ALA A 131 11.35 22.35 6.50
CA ALA A 131 10.50 22.21 7.67
C ALA A 131 10.18 20.72 7.90
N PRO A 132 9.98 20.28 9.16
CA PRO A 132 9.54 18.92 9.43
C PRO A 132 8.10 18.71 8.96
N PRO A 133 7.75 17.51 8.44
CA PRO A 133 6.37 17.19 8.11
C PRO A 133 5.49 17.13 9.36
N PRO A 134 4.16 17.33 9.24
CA PRO A 134 3.25 17.09 10.35
C PRO A 134 3.31 15.61 10.80
N PRO A 135 3.05 15.32 12.09
CA PRO A 135 3.07 13.96 12.58
C PRO A 135 1.98 13.12 11.89
N PRO A 136 2.23 11.83 11.63
CA PRO A 136 1.23 10.94 11.06
C PRO A 136 0.03 10.81 12.00
N VAL A 137 -1.17 10.88 11.43
CA VAL A 137 -2.44 10.76 12.17
C VAL A 137 -2.97 9.35 12.02
N ARG A 138 -3.21 8.67 13.14
CA ARG A 138 -3.83 7.34 13.14
C ARG A 138 -5.32 7.47 12.76
N LEU A 139 -5.73 6.76 11.72
CA LEU A 139 -7.14 6.68 11.33
C LEU A 139 -7.94 5.94 12.40
N ALA A 140 -9.07 6.52 12.80
CA ALA A 140 -9.95 6.00 13.84
C ALA A 140 -11.17 5.31 13.24
N TRP A 141 -11.64 4.26 13.89
CA TRP A 141 -12.78 3.46 13.43
C TRP A 141 -13.73 3.21 14.59
N ASP A 142 -15.01 3.41 14.33
CA ASP A 142 -16.11 3.09 15.23
C ASP A 142 -16.82 1.84 14.72
N LEU A 143 -16.55 0.71 15.38
CA LEU A 143 -16.99 -0.61 14.96
C LEU A 143 -17.90 -1.25 16.01
N SER A 144 -18.43 -0.47 16.95
CA SER A 144 -19.44 -1.00 17.87
C SER A 144 -20.63 -1.52 17.07
N GLU A 145 -21.15 -2.68 17.44
CA GLU A 145 -22.44 -3.14 16.91
C GLU A 145 -23.50 -2.07 17.22
N PRO A 146 -24.40 -1.75 16.27
CA PRO A 146 -25.54 -0.88 16.55
C PRO A 146 -26.50 -1.50 17.58
#